data_AF-A0A9D3MR19-F1
#
_entry.id   AF-A0A9D3MR19-F1
#
_cell.length_a   1.000
_cell.length_b   1.000
_cell.length_c   1.000
_cell.angle_alpha   90.00
_cell.angle_beta   90.00
_cell.angle_gamma   90.00
#
_symmetry.space_group_name_H-M   'P 1'
#
loop_
_entity.id
_entity.type
_entity.pdbx_description
1 polymer ?
#
loop_
_entity_poly.entity_id
_entity_poly.type
_entity_poly.pdbx_seq_one_letter_code
_entity_poly.pdbx_strand_id
1 'polypeptide(L)'
;MDSSGGMHPLLDMQQDGLLEQWEIASKERDQYKEQMVTANQERDQYKEQMERANQEREQYKEQMETANQERDRYRDQVDTANQERDKYREQVETANQGKDQYMAQVDKLMQELQKMRTSSVKQEPCDQAHGGEHDLALQIDSILTDLDCCNEERDQLKSKLESLEAERGAVFSQCEQLKKELDDLREAGSRALSPSCAEKTGNSPSRPGSTEAERLKNLRLSVSRLLVILIPELDLDQVNYDSTVIEEILEQYIDGVS
;
A
#
# COMPACT_ATOMS: atom_id res chain seq x y z
N MET A 1 59.74 -82.11 51.32
CA MET A 1 60.41 -81.09 50.50
C MET A 1 59.39 -80.63 49.49
N ASP A 2 59.04 -79.34 49.59
CA ASP A 2 58.03 -78.66 48.81
C ASP A 2 58.19 -78.85 47.31
N SER A 3 57.09 -79.17 46.64
CA SER A 3 56.95 -79.08 45.18
C SER A 3 55.50 -78.73 44.86
N SER A 4 55.07 -77.54 45.29
CA SER A 4 53.75 -76.99 44.96
C SER A 4 53.77 -75.47 44.68
N GLY A 5 54.93 -74.90 44.33
CA GLY A 5 55.11 -73.43 44.16
C GLY A 5 55.26 -72.92 42.72
N GLY A 6 55.21 -73.77 41.70
CA GLY A 6 55.60 -73.37 40.31
C GLY A 6 54.48 -72.92 39.38
N MET A 7 53.20 -73.17 39.70
CA MET A 7 52.06 -72.87 38.82
C MET A 7 51.31 -71.57 39.16
N HIS A 8 51.51 -71.02 40.36
CA HIS A 8 50.84 -69.81 40.84
C HIS A 8 51.24 -68.55 40.04
N PRO A 9 52.53 -68.23 39.80
CA PRO A 9 52.90 -66.97 39.14
C PRO A 9 52.54 -66.89 37.64
N LEU A 10 52.38 -68.02 36.95
CA LEU A 10 51.95 -68.04 35.53
C LEU A 10 50.45 -67.79 35.40
N LEU A 11 49.66 -68.32 36.34
CA LEU A 11 48.21 -68.13 36.39
C LEU A 11 47.88 -66.67 36.77
N ASP A 12 48.61 -66.10 37.72
CA ASP A 12 48.49 -64.69 38.12
C ASP A 12 48.80 -63.76 36.92
N MET A 13 49.88 -64.03 36.18
CA MET A 13 50.25 -63.23 35.00
C MET A 13 49.22 -63.30 33.86
N GLN A 14 48.51 -64.43 33.71
CA GLN A 14 47.39 -64.54 32.77
C GLN A 14 46.14 -63.78 33.24
N GLN A 15 45.85 -63.80 34.55
CA GLN A 15 44.75 -63.03 35.12
C GLN A 15 44.99 -61.52 34.99
N ASP A 16 46.22 -61.07 35.26
CA ASP A 16 46.61 -59.66 35.12
C ASP A 16 46.46 -59.18 33.67
N GLY A 17 46.89 -59.98 32.69
CA GLY A 17 46.73 -59.65 31.27
C GLY A 17 45.27 -59.58 30.80
N LEU A 18 44.39 -60.44 31.34
CA LEU A 18 42.95 -60.38 31.07
C LEU A 18 42.29 -59.16 31.72
N LEU A 19 42.72 -58.78 32.92
CA LEU A 19 42.22 -57.60 33.62
C LEU A 19 42.60 -56.32 32.86
N GLU A 20 43.82 -56.23 32.36
CA GLU A 20 44.29 -55.10 31.54
C GLU A 20 43.49 -54.99 30.24
N GLN A 21 43.25 -56.10 29.53
CA GLN A 21 42.40 -56.11 28.34
C GLN A 21 40.96 -55.69 28.63
N TRP A 22 40.39 -56.13 29.75
CA TRP A 22 39.05 -55.72 30.15
C TRP A 22 38.99 -54.22 30.48
N GLU A 23 40.02 -53.68 31.14
CA GLU A 23 40.08 -52.26 31.45
C GLU A 23 40.21 -51.40 30.18
N ILE A 24 41.01 -51.84 29.20
CA ILE A 24 41.12 -51.19 27.88
C ILE A 24 39.75 -51.22 27.18
N ALA A 25 39.12 -52.40 27.07
CA ALA A 25 37.82 -52.53 26.43
C ALA A 25 36.72 -51.72 27.14
N SER A 26 36.78 -51.60 28.47
CA SER A 26 35.87 -50.75 29.25
C SER A 26 36.08 -49.27 28.92
N LYS A 27 37.33 -48.80 28.86
CA LYS A 27 37.67 -47.42 28.49
C LYS A 27 37.22 -47.10 27.06
N GLU A 28 37.46 -47.99 26.10
CA GLU A 28 37.00 -47.82 24.72
C GLU A 28 35.47 -47.72 24.63
N ARG A 29 34.76 -48.62 25.31
CA ARG A 29 33.29 -48.59 25.37
C ARG A 29 32.78 -47.26 25.92
N ASP A 30 33.40 -46.75 26.97
CA ASP A 30 32.95 -45.51 27.61
C ASP A 30 33.27 -44.29 26.73
N GLN A 31 34.40 -44.30 25.99
CA GLN A 31 34.68 -43.30 24.94
C GLN A 31 33.65 -43.34 23.81
N TYR A 32 33.27 -44.52 23.31
CA TYR A 32 32.24 -44.63 22.27
C TYR A 32 30.88 -44.14 22.75
N LYS A 33 30.51 -44.39 24.01
CA LYS A 33 29.28 -43.84 24.59
C LYS A 33 29.32 -42.32 24.62
N GLU A 34 30.43 -41.72 25.04
CA GLU A 34 30.59 -40.27 25.06
C GLU A 34 30.46 -39.67 23.65
N GLN A 35 31.15 -40.25 22.66
CA GLN A 35 31.02 -39.85 21.26
C GLN A 35 29.56 -39.95 20.75
N MET A 36 28.85 -41.03 21.10
CA MET A 36 27.44 -41.18 20.73
C MET A 36 26.54 -40.13 21.38
N VAL A 37 26.80 -39.75 22.64
CA VAL A 37 26.05 -38.67 23.30
C VAL A 37 26.31 -37.34 22.59
N THR A 38 27.57 -37.01 22.30
CA THR A 38 27.94 -35.79 21.57
C THR A 38 27.29 -35.75 20.19
N ALA A 39 27.39 -36.82 19.40
CA ALA A 39 26.77 -36.89 18.08
C ALA A 39 25.24 -36.76 18.14
N ASN A 40 24.60 -37.30 19.18
CA ASN A 40 23.17 -37.17 19.38
C ASN A 40 22.78 -35.71 19.72
N GLN A 41 23.57 -35.03 20.56
CA GLN A 41 23.38 -33.61 20.87
C GLN A 41 23.53 -32.72 19.63
N GLU A 42 24.58 -32.95 18.82
CA GLU A 42 24.78 -32.22 17.57
C GLU A 42 23.60 -32.42 16.60
N ARG A 43 23.14 -33.66 16.44
CA ARG A 43 21.97 -33.97 15.60
C ARG A 43 20.73 -33.20 16.08
N ASP A 44 20.50 -33.14 17.38
CA ASP A 44 19.34 -32.47 17.93
C ASP A 44 19.45 -30.93 17.76
N GLN A 45 20.65 -30.35 17.90
CA GLN A 45 20.90 -28.94 17.56
C GLN A 45 20.65 -28.64 16.08
N TYR A 46 21.09 -29.51 15.16
CA TYR A 46 20.82 -29.33 13.73
C TYR A 46 19.33 -29.40 13.40
N LYS A 47 18.56 -30.27 14.08
CA LYS A 47 17.11 -30.32 13.90
C LYS A 47 16.45 -29.01 14.34
N GLU A 48 16.82 -28.48 15.50
CA GLU A 48 16.29 -27.19 15.98
C GLU A 48 16.62 -26.04 15.03
N GLN A 49 17.85 -26.01 14.48
CA GLN A 49 18.23 -25.01 13.48
C GLN A 49 17.41 -25.13 12.20
N MET A 50 17.18 -26.36 11.72
CA MET A 50 16.34 -26.62 10.55
C MET A 50 14.88 -26.22 10.78
N GLU A 51 14.32 -26.49 11.95
CA GLU A 51 12.97 -26.05 12.31
C GLU A 51 12.86 -24.53 12.34
N ARG A 52 13.84 -23.83 12.93
CA ARG A 52 13.90 -22.37 12.96
C ARG A 52 13.98 -21.77 11.55
N ALA A 53 14.88 -22.29 10.72
CA ALA A 53 15.02 -21.85 9.33
C ALA A 53 13.72 -22.09 8.53
N ASN A 54 13.01 -23.18 8.79
CA ASN A 54 11.74 -23.45 8.14
C ASN A 54 10.62 -22.50 8.60
N GLN A 55 10.59 -22.13 9.89
CA GLN A 55 9.66 -21.13 10.41
C GLN A 55 9.93 -19.74 9.81
N GLU A 56 11.20 -19.32 9.75
CA GLU A 56 11.60 -18.05 9.12
C GLU A 56 11.19 -18.03 7.64
N ARG A 57 11.40 -19.13 6.91
CA ARG A 57 10.98 -19.26 5.51
C ARG A 57 9.47 -19.08 5.34
N GLU A 58 8.65 -19.66 6.21
CA GLU A 58 7.20 -19.51 6.12
C GLU A 58 6.77 -18.07 6.44
N GLN A 59 7.38 -17.43 7.44
CA GLN A 59 7.12 -16.01 7.75
C GLN A 59 7.46 -15.10 6.56
N TYR A 60 8.60 -15.32 5.89
CA TYR A 60 8.95 -14.55 4.68
C TYR A 60 7.95 -14.78 3.54
N LYS A 61 7.43 -15.99 3.40
CA LYS A 61 6.44 -16.33 2.38
C LYS A 61 5.11 -15.62 2.65
N GLU A 62 4.64 -15.59 3.88
CA GLU A 62 3.44 -14.84 4.29
C GLU A 62 3.60 -13.32 4.08
N GLN A 63 4.78 -12.77 4.41
CA GLN A 63 5.08 -11.36 4.15
C GLN A 63 5.06 -11.03 2.66
N MET A 64 5.65 -11.88 1.82
CA MET A 64 5.63 -11.71 0.37
C MET A 64 4.22 -11.82 -0.22
N GLU A 65 3.39 -12.71 0.31
CA GLU A 65 1.99 -12.82 -0.11
C GLU A 65 1.20 -11.56 0.26
N THR A 66 1.39 -11.05 1.48
CA THR A 66 0.77 -9.79 1.93
C THR A 66 1.20 -8.60 1.07
N ALA A 67 2.50 -8.46 0.78
CA ALA A 67 3.02 -7.39 -0.07
C ALA A 67 2.48 -7.48 -1.51
N ASN A 68 2.32 -8.69 -2.06
CA ASN A 68 1.70 -8.89 -3.36
C ASN A 68 0.22 -8.46 -3.36
N GLN A 69 -0.54 -8.81 -2.33
CA GLN A 69 -1.94 -8.38 -2.19
C GLN A 69 -2.07 -6.86 -2.10
N GLU A 70 -1.18 -6.19 -1.35
CA GLU A 70 -1.15 -4.73 -1.29
C GLU A 70 -0.82 -4.10 -2.64
N ARG A 71 0.20 -4.62 -3.34
CA ARG A 71 0.54 -4.16 -4.70
C ARG A 71 -0.64 -4.28 -5.65
N ASP A 72 -1.36 -5.40 -5.61
CA ASP A 72 -2.50 -5.62 -6.49
C ASP A 72 -3.66 -4.66 -6.14
N ARG A 73 -3.92 -4.40 -4.85
CA ARG A 73 -4.87 -3.35 -4.42
C ARG A 73 -4.49 -1.96 -4.93
N TYR A 74 -3.22 -1.57 -4.84
CA TYR A 74 -2.77 -0.27 -5.36
C TYR A 74 -2.90 -0.19 -6.87
N ARG A 75 -2.63 -1.29 -7.60
CA ARG A 75 -2.84 -1.34 -9.05
C ARG A 75 -4.30 -1.09 -9.40
N ASP A 76 -5.23 -1.76 -8.72
CA ASP A 76 -6.67 -1.61 -8.98
C ASP A 76 -7.17 -0.18 -8.64
N GLN A 77 -6.61 0.45 -7.60
CA GLN A 77 -6.90 1.87 -7.29
C GLN A 77 -6.42 2.81 -8.40
N VAL A 78 -5.21 2.60 -8.91
CA VAL A 78 -4.66 3.40 -10.02
C VAL A 78 -5.50 3.22 -11.29
N ASP A 79 -5.92 2.00 -11.59
CA ASP A 79 -6.77 1.71 -12.75
C ASP A 79 -8.14 2.42 -12.61
N THR A 80 -8.74 2.40 -11.42
CA THR A 80 -9.99 3.12 -11.13
C THR A 80 -9.82 4.63 -11.31
N ALA A 81 -8.76 5.21 -10.75
CA ALA A 81 -8.48 6.64 -10.88
C ALA A 81 -8.23 7.06 -12.33
N ASN A 82 -7.56 6.20 -13.12
CA ASN A 82 -7.37 6.43 -14.56
C ASN A 82 -8.70 6.43 -15.31
N GLN A 83 -9.60 5.48 -15.02
CA GLN A 83 -10.93 5.44 -15.63
C GLN A 83 -11.76 6.70 -15.30
N GLU A 84 -11.71 7.18 -14.05
CA GLU A 84 -12.37 8.43 -13.67
C GLU A 84 -11.78 9.63 -14.40
N ARG A 85 -10.45 9.74 -14.46
CA ARG A 85 -9.76 10.79 -15.21
C ARG A 85 -10.18 10.80 -16.68
N ASP A 86 -10.28 9.63 -17.30
CA ASP A 86 -10.64 9.53 -18.71
C ASP A 86 -12.11 9.94 -18.95
N LYS A 87 -13.03 9.60 -18.04
CA LYS A 87 -14.41 10.11 -18.05
C LYS A 87 -14.46 11.64 -17.92
N TYR A 88 -13.69 12.22 -17.00
CA TYR A 88 -13.63 13.68 -16.86
C TYR A 88 -13.04 14.36 -18.10
N ARG A 89 -12.03 13.75 -18.73
CA ARG A 89 -11.46 14.24 -19.98
C ARG A 89 -12.52 14.31 -21.09
N GLU A 90 -13.32 13.25 -21.26
CA GLU A 90 -14.39 13.20 -22.24
C GLU A 90 -15.48 14.25 -21.98
N GLN A 91 -15.84 14.47 -20.71
CA GLN A 91 -16.78 15.53 -20.33
C GLN A 91 -16.25 16.93 -20.67
N VAL A 92 -14.98 17.20 -20.39
CA VAL A 92 -14.33 18.48 -20.73
C VAL A 92 -14.29 18.68 -22.24
N GLU A 93 -13.98 17.63 -23.00
CA GLU A 93 -13.96 17.69 -24.46
C GLU A 93 -15.35 18.00 -25.03
N THR A 94 -16.39 17.34 -24.50
CA THR A 94 -17.79 17.61 -24.85
C THR A 94 -18.20 19.05 -24.51
N ALA A 95 -17.82 19.55 -23.34
CA ALA A 95 -18.13 20.92 -22.93
C ALA A 95 -17.42 21.96 -23.83
N ASN A 96 -16.17 21.70 -24.23
CA ASN A 96 -15.44 22.55 -25.16
C ASN A 96 -16.11 22.56 -26.55
N GLN A 97 -16.53 21.41 -27.07
CA GLN A 97 -17.28 21.34 -28.32
C GLN A 97 -18.58 22.15 -28.25
N GLY A 98 -19.31 22.06 -27.14
CA GLY A 98 -20.50 22.87 -26.91
C GLY A 98 -20.19 24.37 -26.89
N LYS A 99 -19.12 24.78 -26.20
CA LYS A 99 -18.66 26.18 -26.17
C LYS A 99 -18.33 26.69 -27.58
N ASP A 100 -17.62 25.91 -28.38
CA ASP A 100 -17.25 26.28 -29.74
C ASP A 100 -18.49 26.47 -30.64
N GLN A 101 -19.51 25.63 -30.47
CA GLN A 101 -20.80 25.79 -31.15
C GLN A 101 -21.51 27.08 -30.73
N TYR A 102 -21.56 27.40 -29.44
CA TYR A 102 -22.14 28.66 -28.95
C TYR A 102 -21.37 29.88 -29.48
N MET A 103 -20.04 29.84 -29.48
CA MET A 103 -19.22 30.92 -30.05
C MET A 103 -19.53 31.15 -31.53
N ALA A 104 -19.66 30.08 -32.31
CA ALA A 104 -20.02 30.19 -33.73
C ALA A 104 -21.42 30.79 -33.94
N GLN A 105 -22.39 30.47 -33.08
CA GLN A 105 -23.72 31.09 -33.12
C GLN A 105 -23.66 32.59 -32.78
N VAL A 106 -22.90 32.97 -31.75
CA VAL A 106 -22.71 34.38 -31.36
C VAL A 106 -22.07 35.16 -32.51
N ASP A 107 -21.04 34.62 -33.16
CA ASP A 107 -20.40 35.26 -34.31
C ASP A 107 -21.38 35.46 -35.47
N LYS A 108 -22.24 34.46 -35.75
CA LYS A 108 -23.27 34.55 -36.78
C LYS A 108 -24.29 35.66 -36.48
N LEU A 109 -24.82 35.69 -35.26
CA LEU A 109 -25.76 36.73 -34.82
C LEU A 109 -25.12 38.12 -34.87
N MET A 110 -23.84 38.24 -34.49
CA MET A 110 -23.12 39.51 -34.54
C MET A 110 -22.96 40.01 -36.00
N GLN A 111 -22.68 39.11 -36.94
CA GLN A 111 -22.66 39.45 -38.37
C GLN A 111 -24.03 39.88 -38.90
N GLU A 112 -25.11 39.20 -38.48
CA GLU A 112 -26.48 39.57 -38.87
C GLU A 112 -26.87 40.95 -38.32
N LEU A 113 -26.58 41.23 -37.05
CA LEU A 113 -26.77 42.56 -36.45
C LEU A 113 -25.98 43.65 -37.19
N GLN A 114 -24.74 43.36 -37.58
CA GLN A 114 -23.91 44.30 -38.33
C GLN A 114 -24.50 44.55 -39.74
N LYS A 115 -25.00 43.52 -40.42
CA LYS A 115 -25.70 43.66 -41.70
C LYS A 115 -26.93 44.55 -41.55
N MET A 116 -27.81 44.27 -40.59
CA MET A 116 -29.01 45.07 -40.29
C MET A 116 -28.67 46.54 -40.02
N ARG A 117 -27.63 46.79 -39.23
CA ARG A 117 -27.14 48.15 -38.92
C ARG A 117 -26.69 48.91 -40.17
N THR A 118 -25.99 48.24 -41.08
CA THR A 118 -25.48 48.87 -42.32
C THR A 118 -26.56 49.07 -43.38
N SER A 119 -27.63 48.27 -43.39
CA SER A 119 -28.79 48.48 -44.26
C SER A 119 -29.68 49.64 -43.81
N SER A 120 -29.86 49.88 -42.50
CA SER A 120 -30.64 51.03 -41.99
C SER A 120 -29.99 52.39 -42.23
N VAL A 121 -28.66 52.46 -42.43
CA VAL A 121 -27.94 53.72 -42.66
C VAL A 121 -28.06 54.21 -44.13
N LYS A 122 -28.60 53.38 -45.04
CA LYS A 122 -28.72 53.72 -46.48
C LYS A 122 -30.08 54.29 -46.92
N GLN A 123 -31.02 54.55 -46.01
CA GLN A 123 -32.34 55.11 -46.38
C GLN A 123 -32.47 56.60 -46.06
N GLU A 124 -32.45 57.43 -47.11
CA GLU A 124 -33.17 58.71 -47.14
C GLU A 124 -34.68 58.48 -47.42
N PRO A 125 -35.57 59.42 -47.07
CA PRO A 125 -36.93 59.13 -46.62
C PRO A 125 -37.88 58.83 -47.78
N CYS A 126 -38.71 57.79 -47.63
CA CYS A 126 -39.87 57.57 -48.50
C CYS A 126 -41.05 56.96 -47.74
N ASP A 127 -42.23 57.47 -48.05
CA ASP A 127 -43.53 57.32 -47.39
C ASP A 127 -44.17 55.92 -47.51
N GLN A 128 -43.59 54.88 -46.88
CA GLN A 128 -44.26 53.58 -46.69
C GLN A 128 -43.96 52.97 -45.30
N ALA A 129 -44.53 53.57 -44.26
CA ALA A 129 -44.33 53.18 -42.86
C ALA A 129 -45.15 51.95 -42.38
N HIS A 130 -45.58 51.03 -43.26
CA HIS A 130 -46.40 49.86 -42.84
C HIS A 130 -45.79 48.49 -43.14
N GLY A 131 -44.74 48.41 -43.97
CA GLY A 131 -44.05 47.13 -44.24
C GLY A 131 -43.00 46.77 -43.19
N GLY A 132 -42.21 47.75 -42.74
CA GLY A 132 -41.12 47.52 -41.78
C GLY A 132 -41.58 47.25 -40.35
N GLU A 133 -42.72 47.82 -39.94
CA GLU A 133 -43.31 47.52 -38.63
C GLU A 133 -43.82 46.09 -38.55
N HIS A 134 -44.38 45.57 -39.64
CA HIS A 134 -44.81 44.17 -39.72
C HIS A 134 -43.62 43.20 -39.71
N ASP A 135 -42.53 43.54 -40.41
CA ASP A 135 -41.32 42.73 -40.45
C ASP A 135 -40.58 42.70 -39.09
N LEU A 136 -40.57 43.84 -38.37
CA LEU A 136 -40.11 43.88 -36.98
C LEU A 136 -41.01 43.07 -36.05
N ALA A 137 -42.34 43.11 -36.25
CA ALA A 137 -43.27 42.32 -35.44
C ALA A 137 -43.02 40.82 -35.60
N LEU A 138 -42.79 40.33 -36.83
CA LEU A 138 -42.46 38.93 -37.09
C LEU A 138 -41.10 38.52 -36.48
N GLN A 139 -40.10 39.41 -36.49
CA GLN A 139 -38.82 39.15 -35.82
C GLN A 139 -38.97 39.09 -34.30
N ILE A 140 -39.77 39.98 -33.71
CA ILE A 140 -40.08 39.96 -32.28
C ILE A 140 -40.80 38.65 -31.91
N ASP A 141 -41.80 38.24 -32.68
CA ASP A 141 -42.52 36.98 -32.46
C ASP A 141 -41.60 35.76 -32.55
N SER A 142 -40.67 35.74 -33.53
CA SER A 142 -39.65 34.68 -33.64
C SER A 142 -38.75 34.64 -32.41
N ILE A 143 -38.24 35.79 -31.95
CA ILE A 143 -37.37 35.87 -30.78
C ILE A 143 -38.11 35.47 -29.50
N LEU A 144 -39.38 35.85 -29.35
CA LEU A 144 -40.21 35.44 -28.22
C LEU A 144 -40.43 33.92 -28.22
N THR A 145 -40.67 33.33 -29.39
CA THR A 145 -40.83 31.88 -29.53
C THR A 145 -39.53 31.14 -29.19
N ASP A 146 -38.38 31.64 -29.66
CA ASP A 146 -37.07 31.07 -29.32
C ASP A 146 -36.75 31.20 -27.83
N LEU A 147 -37.14 32.32 -27.20
CA LEU A 147 -36.98 32.55 -25.77
C LEU A 147 -37.82 31.58 -24.94
N ASP A 148 -39.07 31.31 -25.37
CA ASP A 148 -39.93 30.32 -24.73
C ASP A 148 -39.35 28.91 -24.85
N CYS A 149 -38.85 28.52 -26.03
CA CYS A 149 -38.16 27.25 -26.24
C CYS A 149 -36.92 27.12 -25.32
N CYS A 150 -36.10 28.17 -25.24
CA CYS A 150 -34.93 28.19 -24.34
C CYS A 150 -35.33 28.10 -22.85
N ASN A 151 -36.45 28.71 -22.45
CA ASN A 151 -36.96 28.62 -21.09
C ASN A 151 -37.42 27.19 -20.77
N GLU A 152 -38.11 26.52 -21.69
CA GLU A 152 -38.51 25.12 -21.52
C GLU A 152 -37.29 24.19 -21.39
N GLU A 153 -36.27 24.36 -22.23
CA GLU A 153 -35.02 23.59 -22.14
C GLU A 153 -34.31 23.80 -20.80
N ARG A 154 -34.22 25.06 -20.34
CA ARG A 154 -33.66 25.39 -19.02
C ARG A 154 -34.43 24.69 -17.90
N ASP A 155 -35.76 24.70 -17.95
CA ASP A 155 -36.60 24.11 -16.90
C ASP A 155 -36.49 22.57 -16.90
N GLN A 156 -36.34 21.95 -18.08
CA GLN A 156 -36.03 20.52 -18.20
C GLN A 156 -34.65 20.17 -17.62
N LEU A 157 -33.62 20.98 -17.94
CA LEU A 157 -32.27 20.79 -17.39
C LEU A 157 -32.24 20.96 -15.88
N LYS A 158 -32.97 21.94 -15.35
CA LYS A 158 -33.12 22.16 -13.90
C LYS A 158 -33.77 20.95 -13.22
N SER A 159 -34.83 20.41 -13.81
CA SER A 159 -35.49 19.20 -13.29
C SER A 159 -34.57 17.97 -13.31
N LYS A 160 -33.76 17.80 -14.36
CA LYS A 160 -32.73 16.73 -14.41
C LYS A 160 -31.67 16.90 -13.34
N LEU A 161 -31.22 18.12 -13.09
CA LEU A 161 -30.22 18.42 -12.06
C LEU A 161 -30.77 18.09 -10.67
N GLU A 162 -32.00 18.50 -10.36
CA GLU A 162 -32.68 18.17 -9.09
C GLU A 162 -32.81 16.63 -8.91
N SER A 163 -33.13 15.89 -9.97
CA SER A 163 -33.17 14.42 -9.94
C SER A 163 -31.80 13.80 -9.63
N LEU A 164 -30.75 14.25 -10.30
CA LEU A 164 -29.39 13.75 -10.09
C LEU A 164 -28.86 14.09 -8.69
N GLU A 165 -29.20 15.26 -8.15
CA GLU A 165 -28.84 15.64 -6.78
C GLU A 165 -29.55 14.76 -5.74
N ALA A 166 -30.81 14.41 -5.98
CA ALA A 166 -31.54 13.47 -5.14
C ALA A 166 -30.92 12.05 -5.18
N GLU A 167 -30.57 11.56 -6.38
CA GLU A 167 -29.86 10.29 -6.55
C GLU A 167 -28.50 10.28 -5.85
N ARG A 168 -27.71 11.35 -6.02
CA ARG A 168 -26.43 11.52 -5.30
C ARG A 168 -26.62 11.47 -3.79
N GLY A 169 -27.65 12.14 -3.26
CA GLY A 169 -27.98 12.10 -1.84
C GLY A 169 -28.37 10.70 -1.35
N ALA A 170 -29.12 9.95 -2.17
CA ALA A 170 -29.47 8.56 -1.87
C ALA A 170 -28.24 7.64 -1.85
N VAL A 171 -27.35 7.75 -2.84
CA VAL A 171 -26.09 6.99 -2.88
C VAL A 171 -25.19 7.35 -1.69
N PHE A 172 -25.08 8.63 -1.35
CA PHE A 172 -24.31 9.06 -0.18
C PHE A 172 -24.83 8.44 1.11
N SER A 173 -26.16 8.39 1.27
CA SER A 173 -26.81 7.74 2.41
C SER A 173 -26.54 6.23 2.45
N GLN A 174 -26.53 5.55 1.29
CA GLN A 174 -26.16 4.14 1.17
C GLN A 174 -24.69 3.90 1.54
N CYS A 175 -23.76 4.75 1.09
CA CYS A 175 -22.35 4.66 1.44
C CYS A 175 -22.13 4.84 2.95
N GLU A 176 -22.80 5.81 3.58
CA GLU A 176 -22.75 6.01 5.03
C GLU A 176 -23.31 4.80 5.79
N GLN A 177 -24.38 4.19 5.30
CA GLN A 177 -24.95 2.99 5.91
C GLN A 177 -24.00 1.78 5.81
N LEU A 178 -23.45 1.52 4.62
CA LEU A 178 -22.46 0.45 4.42
C LEU A 178 -21.20 0.67 5.26
N LYS A 179 -20.77 1.92 5.41
CA LYS A 179 -19.63 2.27 6.27
C LYS A 179 -19.91 1.93 7.74
N LYS A 180 -21.10 2.27 8.25
CA LYS A 180 -21.53 1.87 9.59
C LYS A 180 -21.58 0.35 9.76
N GLU A 181 -22.15 -0.37 8.79
CA GLU A 181 -22.20 -1.84 8.82
C GLU A 181 -20.79 -2.46 8.85
N LEU A 182 -19.84 -1.88 8.12
CA LEU A 182 -18.43 -2.33 8.11
C LEU A 182 -17.75 -2.04 9.45
N ASP A 183 -17.97 -0.86 10.04
CA ASP A 183 -17.46 -0.52 11.37
C ASP A 183 -18.05 -1.43 12.46
N ASP A 184 -19.35 -1.73 12.41
CA ASP A 184 -20.02 -2.65 13.33
C ASP A 184 -19.46 -4.09 13.20
N LEU A 185 -19.23 -4.57 11.96
CA LEU A 185 -18.59 -5.86 11.71
C LEU A 185 -17.13 -5.89 12.18
N ARG A 186 -16.40 -4.79 12.05
CA ARG A 186 -15.02 -4.65 12.54
C ARG A 186 -14.99 -4.67 14.06
N GLU A 187 -15.93 -3.99 14.73
CA GLU A 187 -16.03 -4.02 16.17
C GLU A 187 -16.47 -5.41 16.66
N ALA A 188 -17.44 -6.05 16.00
CA ALA A 188 -17.85 -7.41 16.30
C ALA A 188 -16.71 -8.43 16.11
N GLY A 189 -15.92 -8.31 15.04
CA GLY A 189 -14.72 -9.11 14.80
C GLY A 189 -13.65 -8.90 15.87
N SER A 190 -13.44 -7.64 16.27
CA SER A 190 -12.52 -7.28 17.38
C SER A 190 -13.00 -7.83 18.73
N ARG A 191 -14.32 -7.88 18.95
CA ARG A 191 -14.95 -8.40 20.17
C ARG A 191 -15.01 -9.95 20.18
N ALA A 192 -15.04 -10.60 19.01
CA ALA A 192 -14.98 -12.06 18.87
C ALA A 192 -13.56 -12.63 19.07
N LEU A 193 -12.51 -11.83 18.81
CA LEU A 193 -11.11 -12.21 19.05
C LEU A 193 -10.66 -12.04 20.51
N SER A 194 -11.56 -11.68 21.43
CA SER A 194 -11.24 -11.50 22.85
C SER A 194 -12.31 -12.10 23.76
N PRO A 195 -12.17 -13.37 24.19
CA PRO A 195 -12.97 -13.90 25.29
C PRO A 195 -12.24 -13.74 26.64
N SER A 196 -12.79 -12.89 27.52
CA SER A 196 -12.62 -12.87 28.99
C SER A 196 -11.21 -12.52 29.53
N CYS A 197 -10.98 -11.73 30.57
CA CYS A 197 -11.75 -11.38 31.76
C CYS A 197 -11.42 -9.94 32.18
N ALA A 198 -12.35 -9.31 32.90
CA ALA A 198 -12.07 -8.13 33.70
C ALA A 198 -11.01 -8.43 34.77
N GLU A 199 -9.92 -7.68 34.79
CA GLU A 199 -9.12 -7.48 36.01
C GLU A 199 -8.56 -6.06 36.06
N LYS A 200 -8.84 -5.39 37.17
CA LYS A 200 -8.26 -4.11 37.55
C LYS A 200 -6.74 -4.28 37.69
N THR A 201 -5.99 -3.27 37.26
CA THR A 201 -4.95 -2.55 38.04
C THR A 201 -3.95 -1.88 37.09
N GLY A 202 -3.29 -0.82 37.56
CA GLY A 202 -1.95 -0.49 37.06
C GLY A 202 -1.84 0.81 36.29
N ASN A 203 -1.89 1.91 37.03
CA ASN A 203 -1.37 3.22 36.66
C ASN A 203 0.09 3.12 36.16
N SER A 204 0.42 3.70 35.00
CA SER A 204 1.76 4.29 34.72
C SER A 204 1.73 5.17 33.45
N PRO A 205 2.26 6.41 33.52
CA PRO A 205 2.29 7.32 32.38
C PRO A 205 3.52 7.05 31.50
N SER A 206 3.30 6.70 30.24
CA SER A 206 4.37 6.49 29.26
C SER A 206 4.94 7.83 28.78
N ARG A 207 6.25 7.98 28.97
CA ARG A 207 7.12 9.09 28.58
C ARG A 207 7.31 9.11 27.03
N PRO A 208 7.20 10.26 26.34
CA PRO A 208 7.04 10.31 24.87
C PRO A 208 8.34 10.16 24.04
N GLY A 209 9.49 9.82 24.65
CA GLY A 209 10.78 9.81 23.95
C GLY A 209 11.21 8.48 23.31
N SER A 210 10.51 7.38 23.58
CA SER A 210 10.99 6.03 23.20
C SER A 210 10.64 5.63 21.78
N THR A 211 9.57 6.18 21.20
CA THR A 211 9.05 5.73 19.89
C THR A 211 9.75 6.36 18.69
N GLU A 212 10.21 7.61 18.80
CA GLU A 212 10.90 8.28 17.69
C GLU A 212 12.34 7.82 17.53
N ALA A 213 13.08 7.65 18.63
CA ALA A 213 14.43 7.11 18.61
C ALA A 213 14.46 5.69 18.02
N GLU A 214 13.49 4.84 18.41
CA GLU A 214 13.38 3.48 17.88
C GLU A 214 13.01 3.47 16.39
N ARG A 215 12.13 4.38 15.95
CA ARG A 215 11.81 4.53 14.52
C ARG A 215 13.02 4.98 13.70
N LEU A 216 13.80 5.93 14.23
CA LEU A 216 15.00 6.42 13.56
C LEU A 216 16.07 5.33 13.46
N LYS A 217 16.26 4.55 14.52
CA LYS A 217 17.16 3.38 14.52
C LYS A 217 16.75 2.33 13.49
N ASN A 218 15.46 2.01 13.41
CA ASN A 218 14.93 1.08 12.41
C ASN A 218 15.08 1.60 10.97
N LEU A 219 14.91 2.91 10.78
CA LEU A 219 15.14 3.54 9.48
C LEU A 219 16.61 3.45 9.07
N ARG A 220 17.53 3.77 9.98
CA ARG A 220 18.99 3.64 9.77
C ARG A 220 19.38 2.21 9.43
N LEU A 221 18.84 1.21 10.14
CA LEU A 221 19.06 -0.20 9.83
C LEU A 221 18.58 -0.57 8.42
N SER A 222 17.39 -0.08 8.04
CA SER A 222 16.81 -0.35 6.71
C SER A 222 17.64 0.26 5.58
N VAL A 223 18.10 1.50 5.76
CA VAL A 223 19.00 2.19 4.83
C VAL A 223 20.34 1.47 4.72
N SER A 224 20.88 0.97 5.83
CA SER A 224 22.15 0.24 5.85
C SER A 224 22.10 -1.05 5.04
N ARG A 225 20.98 -1.77 5.11
CA ARG A 225 20.75 -2.97 4.28
C ARG A 225 20.74 -2.66 2.79
N LEU A 226 20.23 -1.48 2.40
CA LEU A 226 20.28 -1.02 1.01
C LEU A 226 21.69 -0.59 0.61
N LEU A 227 22.43 0.07 1.51
CA LEU A 227 23.81 0.47 1.28
C LEU A 227 24.75 -0.70 1.00
N VAL A 228 24.54 -1.87 1.60
CA VAL A 228 25.34 -3.08 1.33
C VAL A 228 25.27 -3.50 -0.16
N ILE A 229 24.19 -3.15 -0.86
CA ILE A 229 24.07 -3.38 -2.32
C ILE A 229 25.03 -2.48 -3.10
N LEU A 230 25.26 -1.26 -2.60
CA LEU A 230 26.11 -0.25 -3.25
C LEU A 230 27.57 -0.32 -2.77
N ILE A 231 27.79 -0.75 -1.53
CA ILE A 231 29.09 -0.89 -0.85
C ILE A 231 29.13 -2.29 -0.20
N PRO A 232 29.58 -3.32 -0.93
CA PRO A 232 29.57 -4.71 -0.43
C PRO A 232 30.51 -4.96 0.75
N GLU A 233 31.47 -4.06 0.96
CA GLU A 233 32.43 -4.12 2.07
C GLU A 233 31.87 -3.56 3.39
N LEU A 234 30.66 -3.00 3.37
CA LEU A 234 30.04 -2.43 4.56
C LEU A 234 29.57 -3.54 5.52
N ASP A 235 30.32 -3.74 6.61
CA ASP A 235 29.99 -4.68 7.67
C ASP A 235 28.92 -4.12 8.60
N LEU A 236 27.69 -4.65 8.47
CA LEU A 236 26.53 -4.22 9.24
C LEU A 236 26.68 -4.45 10.75
N ASP A 237 27.46 -5.45 11.16
CA ASP A 237 27.60 -5.82 12.58
C ASP A 237 28.46 -4.80 13.35
N GLN A 238 29.23 -3.97 12.63
CA GLN A 238 30.07 -2.93 13.21
C GLN A 238 29.41 -1.54 13.22
N VAL A 239 28.22 -1.38 12.62
CA VAL A 239 27.60 -0.06 12.50
C VAL A 239 26.71 0.26 13.70
N ASN A 240 27.02 1.38 14.36
CA ASN A 240 26.19 1.91 15.44
C ASN A 240 25.00 2.73 14.91
N TYR A 241 23.81 2.12 14.90
CA TYR A 241 22.57 2.72 14.41
C TYR A 241 21.95 3.78 15.33
N ASP A 242 22.46 3.93 16.56
CA ASP A 242 22.05 5.01 17.46
C ASP A 242 22.80 6.32 17.14
N SER A 243 23.79 6.30 16.22
CA SER A 243 24.62 7.43 15.81
C SER A 243 24.39 7.85 14.35
N THR A 244 25.02 8.95 13.91
CA THR A 244 24.93 9.52 12.56
C THR A 244 25.82 8.86 11.51
N VAL A 245 26.45 7.74 11.86
CA VAL A 245 27.44 7.04 11.04
C VAL A 245 26.88 6.65 9.67
N ILE A 246 25.60 6.27 9.59
CA ILE A 246 24.95 5.95 8.31
C ILE A 246 24.76 7.17 7.44
N GLU A 247 24.46 8.33 8.02
CA GLU A 247 24.35 9.58 7.29
C GLU A 247 25.71 10.01 6.71
N GLU A 248 26.80 9.84 7.46
CA GLU A 248 28.18 10.14 7.00
C GLU A 248 28.63 9.21 5.86
N ILE A 249 28.31 7.91 5.93
CA ILE A 249 28.62 6.95 4.87
C ILE A 249 27.84 7.27 3.60
N LEU A 250 26.57 7.68 3.73
CA LEU A 250 25.76 8.13 2.60
C LEU A 250 26.34 9.38 1.95
N GLU A 251 26.72 10.39 2.74
CA GLU A 251 27.32 11.62 2.23
C GLU A 251 28.64 11.34 1.49
N GLN A 252 29.53 10.52 2.07
CA GLN A 252 30.78 10.13 1.40
C GLN A 252 30.54 9.38 0.08
N TYR A 253 29.52 8.53 0.03
CA TYR A 253 29.16 7.83 -1.20
C TYR A 253 28.61 8.80 -2.26
N ILE A 254 27.73 9.73 -1.88
CA ILE A 254 27.15 10.71 -2.79
C ILE A 254 28.22 11.67 -3.33
N ASP A 255 29.11 12.14 -2.47
CA ASP A 255 30.22 13.03 -2.84
C ASP A 255 31.26 12.32 -3.72
N GLY A 256 31.42 11.01 -3.59
CA GLY A 256 32.29 10.20 -4.43
C GLY A 256 31.71 9.83 -5.81
N VAL A 257 30.41 10.05 -6.02
CA VAL A 257 29.69 9.72 -7.26
C VAL A 257 29.38 10.96 -8.12
N SER A 258 29.53 12.18 -7.58
CA SER A 258 29.52 13.46 -8.33
C SER A 258 30.87 13.77 -9.00
#